data_AF-A0A6G0FJH1-F1
#
_entry.id   AF-A0A6G0FJH1-F1
#
_cell.length_a   1.000
_cell.length_b   1.000
_cell.length_c   1.000
_cell.angle_alpha   90.00
_cell.angle_beta   90.00
_cell.angle_gamma   90.00
#
_symmetry.space_group_name_H-M   'P 1'
#
loop_
_entity.id
_entity.type
_entity.pdbx_description
1 polymer ?
#
loop_
_entity_poly.entity_id
_entity_poly.type
_entity_poly.pdbx_seq_one_letter_code
_entity_poly.pdbx_strand_id
1 'polypeptide(L)' 'MACRPALTPLDDSHPVPEPVRTLISGIVTAVRAGDDAAIRALLERLAPVADTTALLLLRYRLGLGEDADTEETVGAHT' A
#
# COMPACT_ATOMS: atom_id res chain seq x y z
N MET A 1 22.61 29.75 -1.62
CA MET A 1 21.48 29.01 -2.23
C MET A 1 21.91 27.56 -2.37
N ALA A 2 21.56 26.72 -1.40
CA ALA A 2 21.82 25.28 -1.49
C ALA A 2 20.71 24.67 -2.35
N CYS A 3 21.07 24.22 -3.55
CA CYS A 3 20.18 23.42 -4.38
C CYS A 3 19.81 22.16 -3.58
N ARG A 4 18.56 22.10 -3.11
CA ARG A 4 17.99 20.90 -2.51
C ARG A 4 18.06 19.79 -3.56
N PRO A 5 18.69 18.63 -3.30
CA PRO A 5 18.68 17.55 -4.27
C PRO A 5 17.21 17.20 -4.54
N ALA A 6 16.80 17.39 -5.79
CA ALA A 6 15.52 16.91 -6.27
C ALA A 6 15.55 15.40 -6.08
N LEU A 7 14.71 14.90 -5.18
CA LEU A 7 14.29 13.51 -5.20
C LEU A 7 13.79 13.29 -6.62
N THR A 8 14.54 12.54 -7.42
CA THR A 8 14.14 12.21 -8.78
C THR A 8 12.73 11.63 -8.71
N PRO A 9 11.82 12.01 -9.64
CA PRO A 9 10.53 11.33 -9.72
C PRO A 9 10.85 9.84 -9.80
N LEU A 10 10.22 9.05 -8.93
CA LEU A 10 10.34 7.60 -8.95
C LEU A 10 10.26 7.15 -10.41
N ASP A 11 11.32 6.51 -10.88
CA ASP A 11 11.49 6.03 -12.25
C ASP A 11 10.18 5.42 -12.77
N ASP A 12 9.40 6.19 -13.55
CA ASP A 12 8.17 5.75 -14.22
C ASP A 12 8.42 4.64 -15.27
N SER A 13 9.67 4.18 -15.39
CA SER A 13 10.11 3.18 -16.37
C SER A 13 10.00 1.72 -15.90
N HIS A 14 9.67 1.44 -14.63
CA HIS A 14 9.44 0.07 -14.17
C HIS A 14 8.00 -0.16 -13.70
N PRO A 15 7.07 -0.44 -14.63
CA PRO A 15 5.73 -0.88 -14.25
C PRO A 15 5.84 -2.12 -13.37
N VAL A 16 5.15 -2.12 -12.22
CA VAL A 16 5.13 -3.26 -11.30
C VAL A 16 4.83 -4.54 -12.08
N PRO A 17 5.70 -5.57 -12.05
CA PRO A 17 5.51 -6.79 -12.83
C PRO A 17 4.16 -7.44 -12.56
N GLU A 18 3.55 -8.06 -13.57
CA GLU A 18 2.23 -8.71 -13.43
C GLU A 18 2.16 -9.72 -12.28
N PRO A 19 3.17 -10.58 -12.05
CA PRO A 19 3.17 -11.49 -10.91
C PRO A 19 3.11 -10.76 -9.55
N VAL A 20 3.81 -9.63 -9.43
CA VAL A 20 3.82 -8.81 -8.22
C VAL A 20 2.47 -8.12 -8.04
N ARG A 21 1.85 -7.63 -9.12
CA ARG A 21 0.48 -7.07 -9.07
C ARG A 21 -0.54 -8.11 -8.61
N THR A 22 -0.40 -9.36 -9.05
CA THR A 22 -1.27 -10.48 -8.63
C THR A 22 -1.10 -10.79 -7.15
N LEU A 23 0.14 -10.79 -6.63
CA LEU A 23 0.39 -10.93 -5.19
C LEU A 23 -0.25 -9.77 -4.40
N ILE A 24 -0.09 -8.53 -4.85
CA ILE A 24 -0.70 -7.34 -4.22
C ILE A 24 -2.23 -7.47 -4.20
N SER A 25 -2.86 -7.86 -5.31
CA SER A 25 -4.31 -8.10 -5.37
C SER A 25 -4.74 -9.15 -4.34
N GLY A 26 -3.99 -10.26 -4.24
CA GLY A 26 -4.26 -11.31 -3.25
C GLY A 26 -4.17 -10.81 -1.82
N ILE A 27 -3.15 -10.02 -1.49
CA ILE A 27 -2.98 -9.44 -0.15
C ILE A 27 -4.18 -8.54 0.19
N VAL A 28 -4.60 -7.67 -0.72
CA VAL A 28 -5.76 -6.78 -0.51
C VAL A 28 -7.03 -7.58 -0.27
N THR A 29 -7.26 -8.66 -1.02
CA THR A 29 -8.40 -9.55 -0.80
C THR A 29 -8.33 -10.22 0.58
N ALA A 30 -7.18 -10.75 0.97
CA ALA A 30 -6.98 -11.39 2.26
C ALA A 30 -7.18 -10.41 3.43
N VAL A 31 -6.68 -9.17 3.31
CA VAL A 31 -6.90 -8.09 4.29
C VAL A 31 -8.38 -7.75 4.42
N ARG A 32 -9.11 -7.61 3.31
CA ARG A 32 -10.56 -7.34 3.33
C ARG A 32 -11.37 -8.49 3.93
N ALA A 33 -10.87 -9.72 3.81
CA ALA A 33 -11.47 -10.91 4.41
C ALA A 33 -11.06 -11.14 5.88
N GLY A 34 -10.05 -10.43 6.40
CA GLY A 34 -9.48 -10.67 7.72
C GLY A 34 -8.72 -11.99 7.85
N ASP A 35 -8.18 -12.53 6.75
CA ASP A 35 -7.47 -13.81 6.73
C ASP A 35 -5.97 -13.62 7.03
N ASP A 36 -5.62 -13.55 8.32
CA ASP A 36 -4.25 -13.33 8.80
C ASP A 36 -3.24 -14.36 8.29
N ALA A 37 -3.67 -15.62 8.11
CA ALA A 37 -2.81 -16.70 7.62
C ALA A 37 -2.46 -16.48 6.14
N ALA A 38 -3.46 -16.17 5.31
CA ALA A 38 -3.27 -15.84 3.91
C ALA A 38 -2.44 -14.55 3.74
N ILE A 39 -2.70 -13.52 4.55
CA ILE A 39 -1.93 -12.27 4.56
C ILE A 39 -0.45 -12.58 4.79
N ARG A 40 -0.12 -13.35 5.84
CA ARG A 40 1.27 -13.71 6.16
C ARG A 40 1.95 -14.45 5.01
N ALA A 41 1.31 -15.49 4.50
CA ALA A 41 1.86 -16.30 3.41
C ALA A 41 2.10 -15.48 2.13
N LEU A 42 1.20 -14.55 1.81
CA LEU A 42 1.34 -13.69 0.64
C LEU A 42 2.42 -12.61 0.84
N LEU A 43 2.54 -12.07 2.05
CA LEU A 43 3.60 -11.10 2.39
C LEU A 43 5.00 -11.74 2.34
N GLU A 44 5.16 -12.97 2.82
CA GLU A 44 6.44 -13.71 2.73
C GLU A 44 6.87 -13.92 1.26
N ARG A 45 5.90 -14.15 0.37
CA ARG A 45 6.13 -14.28 -1.07
C ARG A 45 6.41 -12.96 -1.76
N LEU A 46 5.83 -11.86 -1.27
CA LEU A 46 6.02 -10.53 -1.80
C LEU A 46 7.37 -9.94 -1.38
N ALA A 47 7.82 -10.19 -0.15
CA ALA A 47 9.03 -9.63 0.45
C ALA A 47 10.30 -9.71 -0.43
N PRO A 48 10.66 -10.84 -1.07
CA PRO A 48 11.89 -10.91 -1.88
C PRO A 48 11.81 -10.18 -3.23
N VAL A 49 10.63 -9.78 -3.69
CA VAL A 49 10.39 -9.24 -5.04
C VAL A 49 9.77 -7.84 -5.04
N ALA A 50 9.51 -7.27 -3.86
CA ALA A 50 8.85 -5.98 -3.74
C ALA A 50 9.85 -4.84 -3.70
N ASP A 51 9.84 -4.03 -4.75
CA ASP A 51 10.49 -2.73 -4.78
C ASP A 51 9.57 -1.62 -4.24
N THR A 52 10.13 -0.42 -4.05
CA THR A 52 9.41 0.76 -3.55
C THR A 52 8.10 1.02 -4.29
N THR A 53 8.08 0.90 -5.62
CA THR A 53 6.87 1.09 -6.44
C THR A 53 5.78 0.08 -6.11
N ALA A 54 6.14 -1.19 -5.86
CA ALA A 54 5.20 -2.24 -5.48
C ALA A 54 4.61 -1.99 -4.08
N LEU A 55 5.45 -1.53 -3.14
CA LEU A 55 5.00 -1.19 -1.78
C LEU A 55 4.08 0.04 -1.77
N LEU A 56 4.37 1.06 -2.59
CA LEU A 56 3.50 2.23 -2.76
C LEU A 56 2.15 1.85 -3.38
N LEU A 57 2.15 0.94 -4.37
CA LEU A 57 0.92 0.41 -4.95
C LEU A 57 0.10 -0.37 -3.93
N LEU A 58 0.73 -1.22 -3.11
CA LEU A 58 0.07 -1.95 -2.04
C LEU A 58 -0.55 -0.99 -1.01
N ARG A 59 0.22 0.01 -0.55
CA ARG A 59 -0.23 1.07 0.36
C ARG A 59 -1.50 1.76 -0.17
N TYR A 60 -1.45 2.20 -1.43
CA TYR A 60 -2.58 2.87 -2.08
C TYR A 60 -3.84 1.97 -2.10
N ARG A 61 -3.71 0.70 -2.46
CA ARG A 61 -4.85 -0.24 -2.53
C ARG A 61 -5.45 -0.60 -1.19
N LEU A 62 -4.65 -0.54 -0.13
CA LEU A 62 -5.12 -0.71 1.24
C LEU A 62 -5.74 0.57 1.82
N GLY A 63 -5.74 1.69 1.08
CA GLY A 63 -6.27 2.97 1.55
C GLY A 63 -5.43 3.60 2.66
N LEU A 64 -4.16 3.18 2.81
CA LEU A 64 -3.27 3.67 3.85
C LEU A 64 -2.61 4.97 3.39
N GLY A 65 -3.18 6.14 3.66
CA GLY A 65 -2.50 7.40 3.30
C GLY A 65 -3.35 8.65 3.10
N GLU A 66 -4.67 8.52 3.14
CA GLU A 66 -5.56 9.62 3.48
C GLU A 66 -5.93 9.38 4.93
N ASP A 67 -5.59 10.32 5.81
CA ASP A 67 -6.01 10.28 7.21
C ASP A 67 -7.48 9.92 7.24
N ALA A 68 -7.80 8.88 8.00
CA ALA A 68 -9.16 8.61 8.39
C ALA A 68 -9.61 9.83 9.18
N ASP A 69 -10.17 10.82 8.47
CA ASP A 69 -11.08 11.80 9.02
C ASP A 69 -12.34 11.00 9.41
N THR A 70 -12.19 10.18 10.44
CA THR A 70 -13.33 9.70 11.20
C THR A 70 -13.72 10.92 12.00
N GLU A 71 -14.51 11.77 11.37
CA GLU A 71 -15.24 12.85 12.00
C GLU A 71 -15.87 12.23 13.25
N GLU A 72 -15.27 12.54 14.40
CA GLU A 72 -15.82 12.24 15.71
C GLU A 72 -17.17 12.95 15.73
N THR A 73 -18.23 12.20 15.45
CA THR A 73 -19.61 12.67 15.61
C THR A 73 -19.80 12.86 17.10
N VAL A 74 -19.33 14.00 17.62
CA VAL A 74 -19.61 14.47 18.97
C VAL A 74 -21.12 14.48 19.09
N GLY A 75 -21.60 13.55 19.92
CA GLY A 75 -23.01 13.27 20.09
C GLY A 75 -23.80 14.55 20.28
N ALA A 76 -24.84 14.68 19.46
CA ALA A 76 -26.01 15.44 19.81
C ALA A 76 -26.54 14.89 21.15
N HIS A 77 -26.24 15.58 22.25
CA HIS A 77 -26.98 15.47 23.50
C HIS A 77 -27.53 16.86 23.80
N THR A 78 -28.82 16.98 23.48
CA THR A 78 -29.89 17.79 24.11
C THR A 78 -29.49 18.96 25.01
#